data_AF-A0A949VLG6-F1
#
_entry.id   AF-A0A949VLG6-F1
#
_cell.length_a   1.000
_cell.length_b   1.000
_cell.length_c   1.000
_cell.angle_alpha   90.00
_cell.angle_beta   90.00
_cell.angle_gamma   90.00
#
_symmetry.space_group_name_H-M   'P 1'
#
loop_
_entity.id
_entity.type
_entity.pdbx_description
1 polymer ?
#
loop_
_entity_poly.entity_id
_entity_poly.type
_entity_poly.pdbx_seq_one_letter_code
_entity_poly.pdbx_strand_id
1 'polypeptide(L)'
;MAGNNKVEKVVFGRPDKSHKESDKQNASADKNPRKQAARGDLSGLGRVWINPTQYFDGVPENVWEFQVGGYQVCEKWLKDRRERALSGDDVNHYQRVVVSLKETIRLMKEIDKAVIQWPM
;
A
#
# COMPACT_ATOMS: atom_id res chain seq x y z
N MET A 1 12.49 21.88 -11.46
CA MET A 1 11.42 21.34 -12.34
C MET A 1 10.32 20.81 -11.44
N ALA A 2 9.21 21.55 -11.31
CA ALA A 2 8.09 21.15 -10.46
C ALA A 2 7.31 20.04 -11.18
N GLY A 3 7.59 18.78 -10.84
CA GLY A 3 6.86 17.64 -11.38
C GLY A 3 5.38 17.77 -11.04
N ASN A 4 4.51 17.50 -12.00
CA ASN A 4 3.06 17.59 -11.93
C ASN A 4 2.42 16.72 -10.82
N ASN A 5 2.53 17.10 -9.54
CA ASN A 5 1.98 16.37 -8.39
C ASN A 5 0.52 16.75 -8.12
N LYS A 6 -0.19 17.12 -9.19
CA LYS A 6 -1.61 17.51 -9.15
C LYS A 6 -2.48 16.27 -9.06
N VAL A 7 -3.46 16.28 -8.16
CA VAL A 7 -4.46 15.22 -8.07
C VAL A 7 -5.56 15.50 -9.09
N GLU A 8 -5.64 14.66 -10.11
CA GLU A 8 -6.62 14.77 -11.20
C GLU A 8 -7.61 13.60 -11.13
N LYS A 9 -7.10 12.38 -11.22
CA LYS A 9 -7.89 11.16 -11.21
C LYS A 9 -7.20 10.11 -10.36
N VAL A 10 -7.86 9.73 -9.27
CA VAL A 10 -7.36 8.73 -8.34
C VAL A 10 -7.77 7.34 -8.82
N VAL A 11 -6.81 6.47 -9.10
CA VAL A 11 -7.05 5.09 -9.55
C VAL A 11 -6.03 4.14 -8.93
N PHE A 12 -6.47 3.00 -8.43
CA PHE A 12 -5.58 1.92 -8.02
C PHE A 12 -5.38 0.93 -9.15
N GLY A 13 -4.13 0.53 -9.40
CA GLY A 13 -3.77 -0.47 -10.40
C GLY A 13 -2.78 -1.48 -9.81
N ARG A 14 -3.05 -2.77 -10.02
CA ARG A 14 -2.10 -3.83 -9.69
C ARG A 14 -0.95 -3.81 -10.70
N PRO A 15 0.33 -3.96 -10.29
CA PRO A 15 1.43 -4.12 -11.21
C PRO A 15 1.20 -5.40 -12.02
N ASP A 16 1.20 -5.28 -13.34
CA ASP A 16 1.13 -6.44 -14.23
C ASP A 16 2.32 -7.38 -13.94
N LYS A 17 2.05 -8.69 -13.85
CA LYS A 17 3.05 -9.71 -13.50
C LYS A 17 4.02 -10.03 -14.67
N SER A 18 4.02 -9.27 -15.77
CA SER A 18 4.68 -9.68 -17.01
C SER A 18 6.12 -9.19 -17.22
N HIS A 19 6.73 -8.42 -16.30
CA HIS A 19 8.11 -7.95 -16.51
C HIS A 19 8.99 -7.99 -15.27
N LYS A 20 9.50 -9.19 -14.95
CA LYS A 20 10.93 -9.49 -14.77
C LYS A 20 11.14 -10.97 -14.43
N GLU A 21 11.28 -11.78 -15.47
CA GLU A 21 12.09 -13.01 -15.44
C GLU A 21 13.18 -12.86 -16.50
N SER A 22 14.29 -12.22 -16.14
CA SER A 22 15.59 -12.34 -16.81
C SER A 22 16.64 -11.75 -15.88
N ASP A 23 17.18 -12.62 -15.02
CA ASP A 23 18.58 -12.63 -14.53
C ASP A 23 18.64 -13.53 -13.29
N LYS A 24 18.55 -14.85 -13.52
CA LYS A 24 19.07 -15.86 -12.60
C LYS A 24 20.44 -16.31 -13.11
N GLN A 25 21.49 -15.95 -12.39
CA GLN A 25 22.80 -16.62 -12.28
C GLN A 25 23.62 -15.73 -11.33
N ASN A 26 23.94 -16.06 -10.07
CA ASN A 26 24.53 -17.29 -9.56
C ASN A 26 24.34 -17.46 -8.04
N ALA A 27 24.61 -18.67 -7.58
CA ALA A 27 24.32 -19.25 -6.27
C ALA A 27 25.11 -18.68 -5.08
N SER A 28 24.47 -18.64 -3.90
CA SER A 28 24.98 -19.31 -2.69
C SER A 28 23.85 -19.44 -1.66
N ALA A 29 23.62 -20.67 -1.18
CA ALA A 29 22.52 -21.02 -0.31
C ALA A 29 22.81 -20.59 1.15
N ASP A 30 22.43 -19.36 1.51
CA ASP A 30 22.37 -18.93 2.91
C ASP A 30 20.93 -19.12 3.44
N LYS A 31 20.71 -20.25 4.14
CA LYS A 31 19.42 -20.62 4.76
C LYS A 31 19.25 -19.89 6.10
N ASN A 32 19.19 -18.55 6.08
CA ASN A 32 18.89 -17.78 7.29
C ASN A 32 17.37 -17.49 7.42
N PRO A 33 16.64 -18.14 8.34
CA PRO A 33 15.19 -17.99 8.49
C PRO A 33 14.76 -16.57 8.94
N ARG A 34 15.69 -15.72 9.41
CA ARG A 34 15.37 -14.34 9.86
C ARG A 34 15.07 -13.36 8.72
N LYS A 35 15.47 -13.66 7.47
CA LYS A 35 15.15 -12.81 6.30
C LYS A 35 13.80 -13.11 5.65
N GLN A 36 13.10 -14.15 6.07
CA GLN A 36 11.82 -14.55 5.45
C GLN A 36 10.59 -13.87 6.09
N ALA A 37 10.71 -13.34 7.32
CA ALA A 37 9.59 -12.66 8.00
C ALA A 37 9.24 -11.26 7.45
N ALA A 38 10.08 -10.68 6.58
CA ALA A 38 9.81 -9.38 5.95
C ALA A 38 9.09 -9.49 4.58
N ARG A 39 8.85 -10.70 4.08
CA ARG A 39 8.03 -10.94 2.87
C ARG A 39 6.57 -11.18 3.28
N GLY A 40 6.01 -10.22 4.01
CA GLY A 40 4.57 -10.17 4.22
C GLY A 40 3.90 -9.88 2.88
N ASP A 41 3.37 -10.94 2.28
CA ASP A 41 2.38 -10.91 1.20
C ASP A 41 2.56 -9.78 0.15
N LEU A 42 3.50 -9.96 -0.77
CA LEU A 42 3.60 -9.11 -1.97
C LEU A 42 2.43 -9.38 -2.96
N SER A 43 1.56 -10.37 -2.69
CA SER A 43 0.40 -10.68 -3.53
C SER A 43 -0.78 -9.76 -3.21
N GLY A 44 -0.60 -8.48 -3.53
CA GLY A 44 -1.61 -7.45 -3.30
C GLY A 44 -1.08 -6.02 -3.30
N LEU A 45 0.23 -5.80 -3.49
CA LEU A 45 0.75 -4.44 -3.64
C LEU A 45 0.34 -3.87 -4.99
N GLY A 46 -0.14 -2.63 -4.99
CA GLY A 46 -0.53 -1.88 -6.17
C GLY A 46 0.02 -0.46 -6.17
N ARG A 47 -0.30 0.25 -7.26
CA ARG A 47 0.02 1.66 -7.47
C ARG A 47 -1.25 2.48 -7.37
N VAL A 48 -1.22 3.55 -6.57
CA VAL A 48 -2.28 4.56 -6.52
C VAL A 48 -1.87 5.72 -7.42
N TRP A 49 -2.44 5.78 -8.61
CA TRP A 49 -2.27 6.88 -9.54
C TRP A 49 -3.07 8.09 -9.08
N ILE A 50 -2.46 9.26 -9.09
CA ILE A 50 -3.13 10.55 -8.83
C ILE A 50 -3.34 11.36 -10.12
N ASN A 51 -2.53 11.06 -11.14
CA ASN A 51 -2.61 11.54 -12.51
C ASN A 51 -1.88 10.54 -13.43
N PRO A 52 -1.85 10.73 -14.76
CA PRO A 52 -1.23 9.77 -15.68
C PRO A 52 0.27 9.52 -15.48
N THR A 53 0.98 10.38 -14.75
CA THR A 53 2.45 10.35 -14.63
C THR A 53 2.95 10.08 -13.22
N GLN A 54 2.12 10.31 -12.19
CA GLN A 54 2.50 10.19 -10.78
C GLN A 54 1.60 9.24 -10.02
N TYR A 55 2.24 8.46 -9.17
CA TYR A 55 1.59 7.44 -8.37
C TYR A 55 2.34 7.20 -7.06
N PHE A 56 1.64 6.63 -6.08
CA PHE A 56 2.23 6.03 -4.89
C PHE A 56 2.39 4.54 -5.13
N ASP A 57 3.61 4.01 -5.02
CA ASP A 57 3.90 2.59 -5.18
C ASP A 57 3.81 1.83 -3.85
N GLY A 58 3.65 0.51 -3.94
CA GLY A 58 3.68 -0.38 -2.77
C GLY A 58 2.50 -0.20 -1.82
N VAL A 59 1.36 0.30 -2.30
CA VAL A 59 0.14 0.40 -1.51
C VAL A 59 -0.55 -0.97 -1.50
N PRO A 60 -0.73 -1.63 -0.34
CA PRO A 60 -1.46 -2.89 -0.28
C PRO A 60 -2.93 -2.72 -0.68
N GLU A 61 -3.49 -3.67 -1.43
CA GLU A 61 -4.87 -3.66 -1.87
C GLU A 61 -5.86 -3.62 -0.71
N ASN A 62 -5.64 -4.42 0.33
CA ASN A 62 -6.48 -4.39 1.53
C ASN A 62 -6.43 -3.05 2.28
N VAL A 63 -5.35 -2.27 2.13
CA VAL A 63 -5.24 -0.90 2.68
C VAL A 63 -5.94 0.10 1.76
N TRP A 64 -5.83 -0.09 0.44
CA TRP A 64 -6.59 0.69 -0.52
C TRP A 64 -8.08 0.52 -0.28
N GLU A 65 -8.58 -0.71 -0.26
CA GLU A 65 -9.99 -1.11 -0.08
C GLU A 65 -10.52 -0.86 1.34
N PHE A 66 -9.68 -0.49 2.29
CA PHE A 66 -10.10 -0.28 3.67
C PHE A 66 -11.11 0.87 3.80
N GLN A 67 -12.28 0.55 4.36
CA GLN A 67 -13.38 1.47 4.55
C GLN A 67 -13.66 1.70 6.03
N VAL A 68 -14.02 2.94 6.37
CA VAL A 68 -14.57 3.30 7.67
C VAL A 68 -15.94 3.92 7.43
N GLY A 69 -16.99 3.23 7.88
CA GLY A 69 -18.36 3.53 7.47
C GLY A 69 -18.53 3.28 5.97
N GLY A 70 -19.07 4.26 5.24
CA GLY A 70 -19.32 4.16 3.79
C GLY A 70 -18.23 4.72 2.88
N TYR A 71 -17.05 5.06 3.41
CA TYR A 71 -15.99 5.70 2.62
C TYR A 71 -14.67 4.94 2.70
N GLN A 72 -14.02 4.84 1.55
CA GLN A 72 -12.67 4.31 1.41
C GLN A 72 -11.64 5.38 1.78
N VAL A 73 -10.86 5.14 2.84
CA VAL A 73 -10.07 6.18 3.52
C VAL A 73 -8.99 6.75 2.59
N CYS A 74 -8.20 5.88 1.97
CA CYS A 74 -7.11 6.26 1.07
C CYS A 74 -7.61 7.04 -0.16
N GLU A 75 -8.73 6.60 -0.75
CA GLU A 75 -9.30 7.24 -1.93
C GLU A 75 -9.88 8.61 -1.58
N LYS A 76 -10.66 8.70 -0.49
CA LYS A 76 -11.28 9.94 -0.04
C LYS A 76 -10.23 11.01 0.26
N TRP A 77 -9.14 10.65 0.95
CA TRP A 77 -8.08 11.60 1.31
C TRP A 77 -7.48 12.31 0.08
N LEU A 78 -7.28 11.56 -1.01
CA LEU A 78 -6.77 12.08 -2.28
C LEU A 78 -7.85 12.85 -3.05
N LYS A 79 -9.09 12.35 -3.12
CA LYS A 79 -10.21 13.04 -3.77
C LYS A 79 -10.52 14.39 -3.14
N ASP A 80 -10.39 14.52 -1.82
CA ASP A 80 -10.55 15.77 -1.08
C ASP A 80 -9.47 16.80 -1.44
N ARG A 81 -8.43 16.40 -2.19
CA ARG A 81 -7.34 17.25 -2.71
C ARG A 81 -7.32 17.35 -4.23
N ARG A 82 -8.40 16.94 -4.90
CA ARG A 82 -8.53 17.07 -6.36
C ARG A 82 -8.34 18.53 -6.81
N GLU A 83 -7.75 18.69 -7.99
CA GLU A 83 -7.34 19.97 -8.61
C GLU A 83 -6.22 20.72 -7.88
N ARG A 84 -5.64 20.16 -6.81
CA ARG A 84 -4.50 20.75 -6.09
C ARG A 84 -3.24 19.92 -6.26
N ALA A 85 -2.09 20.60 -6.25
CA ALA A 85 -0.79 19.95 -6.17
C ALA A 85 -0.52 19.54 -4.72
N LEU A 86 -0.09 18.29 -4.51
CA LEU A 86 0.32 17.81 -3.20
C LEU A 86 1.69 18.42 -2.85
N SER A 87 1.77 19.05 -1.69
CA SER A 87 3.04 19.46 -1.10
C SER A 87 3.86 18.25 -0.64
N GLY A 88 5.13 18.46 -0.29
CA GLY A 88 5.94 17.41 0.33
C GLY A 88 5.33 16.89 1.64
N ASP A 89 4.72 17.78 2.42
CA ASP A 89 4.03 17.43 3.65
C ASP A 89 2.76 16.62 3.39
N ASP A 90 2.00 16.94 2.34
CA ASP A 90 0.85 16.14 1.90
C ASP A 90 1.27 14.72 1.51
N VAL A 91 2.36 14.59 0.74
CA VAL A 91 2.91 13.28 0.32
C VAL A 91 3.31 12.46 1.55
N ASN A 92 4.06 13.06 2.48
CA ASN A 92 4.46 12.40 3.72
C ASN A 92 3.26 12.01 4.58
N HIS A 93 2.25 12.89 4.65
CA HIS A 93 1.04 12.64 5.42
C HIS A 93 0.24 11.47 4.82
N TYR A 94 0.08 11.42 3.50
CA TYR A 94 -0.58 10.31 2.83
C TYR A 94 0.12 8.98 3.09
N GLN A 95 1.45 8.94 3.00
CA GLN A 95 2.23 7.74 3.31
C GLN A 95 2.02 7.28 4.76
N ARG A 96 1.99 8.21 5.72
CA ARG A 96 1.67 7.90 7.13
C ARG A 96 0.27 7.32 7.27
N VAL A 97 -0.73 7.86 6.57
CA VAL A 97 -2.09 7.30 6.55
C VAL A 97 -2.08 5.85 6.06
N VAL A 98 -1.40 5.57 4.94
CA VAL A 98 -1.29 4.20 4.39
C VAL A 98 -0.64 3.24 5.41
N VAL A 99 0.45 3.66 6.06
CA VAL A 99 1.13 2.85 7.09
C VAL A 99 0.24 2.61 8.31
N SER A 100 -0.44 3.65 8.81
CA SER A 100 -1.35 3.53 9.95
C SER A 100 -2.50 2.57 9.66
N LEU A 101 -3.11 2.64 8.47
CA LEU A 101 -4.19 1.72 8.09
C LEU A 101 -3.70 0.28 7.97
N LYS A 102 -2.50 0.06 7.40
CA LYS A 102 -1.87 -1.27 7.36
C LYS A 102 -1.74 -1.86 8.76
N GLU A 103 -1.27 -1.05 9.71
CA GLU A 103 -1.07 -1.49 11.08
C GLU A 103 -2.40 -1.75 11.80
N THR A 104 -3.41 -0.91 11.59
CA THR A 104 -4.78 -1.16 12.09
C THR A 104 -5.31 -2.51 11.61
N ILE A 105 -5.20 -2.81 10.32
CA ILE A 105 -5.66 -4.10 9.77
C ILE A 105 -4.89 -5.27 10.38
N ARG A 106 -3.57 -5.12 10.61
CA ARG A 106 -2.75 -6.14 11.27
C ARG A 106 -3.26 -6.41 12.69
N LEU A 107 -3.45 -5.35 13.47
CA LEU A 107 -3.90 -5.44 14.85
C LEU A 107 -5.30 -6.04 14.96
N MET A 108 -6.25 -5.66 14.09
CA MET A 108 -7.59 -6.26 14.06
C MET A 108 -7.51 -7.78 13.88
N LYS A 109 -6.69 -8.25 12.94
CA LYS A 109 -6.48 -9.70 12.71
C LYS A 109 -5.83 -10.39 13.91
N GLU A 110 -4.97 -9.72 14.66
CA GLU A 110 -4.35 -10.27 15.87
C GLU A 110 -5.36 -10.40 17.00
N ILE A 111 -6.24 -9.41 17.15
CA ILE A 111 -7.34 -9.45 18.12
C ILE A 111 -8.30 -10.60 17.77
N ASP A 112 -8.74 -10.72 16.52
CA ASP A 112 -9.64 -11.79 16.09
C ASP A 112 -9.08 -13.18 16.42
N LYS A 113 -7.78 -13.39 16.18
CA LYS A 113 -7.09 -14.65 16.53
C LYS A 113 -7.06 -14.89 18.03
N ALA A 114 -6.79 -13.86 18.82
CA ALA A 114 -6.73 -13.98 20.28
C ALA A 114 -8.10 -14.32 20.89
N VAL A 115 -9.18 -13.75 20.34
CA VAL A 115 -10.55 -14.04 20.78
C VAL A 115 -10.94 -15.50 20.48
N ILE A 116 -10.60 -16.02 19.29
CA ILE A 116 -10.91 -17.41 18.92
C ILE A 116 -10.19 -18.43 19.81
N GLN A 117 -9.00 -18.09 20.31
CA GLN A 117 -8.23 -18.96 21.20
C GLN A 117 -8.75 -18.96 22.65
N TRP A 118 -9.66 -18.04 23.00
CA TRP A 118 -10.17 -17.94 24.36
C TRP A 118 -11.08 -19.14 24.69
N PRO A 119 -10.78 -19.95 25.72
CA PRO A 119 -11.66 -21.03 26.14
C PRO A 119 -12.96 -20.45 26.71
N MET A 120 -14.07 -20.75 26.03
CA MET A 120 -15.44 -20.48 26.51
C MET A 120 -15.85 -21.48 27.58
#